data_AF-A0A562CCN4-F1
#
_entry.id   AF-A0A562CCN4-F1
#
_cell.length_a   1.000
_cell.length_b   1.000
_cell.length_c   1.000
_cell.angle_alpha   90.00
_cell.angle_beta   90.00
_cell.angle_gamma   90.00
#
_symmetry.space_group_name_H-M   'P 1'
#
loop_
_entity.id
_entity.type
_entity.pdbx_description
1 polymer ?
#
loop_
_entity_poly.entity_id
_entity_poly.type
_entity_poly.pdbx_seq_one_letter_code
_entity_poly.pdbx_strand_id
1 'polypeptide(L)'
;MDLALDEAGARPARTAPTRRGPRSSTVGALTPRERQIAGLVATGATNKEIADTLVISKRTAETHVEHILPKLGSTNRGQISAWVTERAAAEPPASASG
;
A
#
# COMPACT_ATOMS: atom_id res chain seq x y z
N MET A 1 -26.66 14.20 19.67
CA MET A 1 -26.94 12.76 19.79
C MET A 1 -27.14 12.25 18.37
N ASP A 2 -26.05 11.75 17.80
CA ASP A 2 -25.77 10.32 17.70
C ASP A 2 -26.44 9.76 16.45
N LEU A 3 -25.75 9.93 15.32
CA LEU A 3 -26.00 9.12 14.13
C LEU A 3 -25.24 7.82 14.32
N ALA A 4 -25.95 6.87 14.93
CA ALA A 4 -25.60 5.47 14.99
C ALA A 4 -25.40 4.92 13.58
N LEU A 5 -24.19 4.44 13.28
CA LEU A 5 -23.94 3.51 12.20
C LEU A 5 -23.92 2.11 12.82
N ASP A 6 -25.10 1.51 12.87
CA ASP A 6 -25.27 0.07 13.09
C ASP A 6 -25.67 -0.54 11.74
N GLU A 7 -24.81 -1.41 11.19
CA GLU A 7 -25.19 -2.76 10.76
C GLU A 7 -24.15 -3.40 9.83
N ALA A 8 -23.97 -4.71 10.06
CA ALA A 8 -23.45 -5.72 9.15
C ALA A 8 -21.94 -5.73 8.82
N GLY A 9 -21.15 -6.28 9.74
CA GLY A 9 -20.75 -7.70 9.63
C GLY A 9 -20.12 -8.25 8.33
N ALA A 10 -19.67 -7.44 7.37
CA ALA A 10 -18.90 -7.93 6.24
C ALA A 10 -17.46 -8.22 6.70
N ARG A 11 -17.17 -9.48 7.01
CA ARG A 11 -15.79 -9.95 7.20
C ARG A 11 -15.03 -9.75 5.88
N PRO A 12 -14.09 -8.80 5.73
CA PRO A 12 -13.15 -8.89 4.63
C PRO A 12 -12.36 -10.17 4.86
N ALA A 13 -12.27 -11.00 3.83
CA ALA A 13 -11.54 -12.25 3.84
C ALA A 13 -10.20 -12.09 4.57
N ARG A 14 -9.95 -12.97 5.54
CA ARG A 14 -8.62 -13.15 6.14
C ARG A 14 -7.62 -13.46 5.03
N THR A 15 -6.99 -12.44 4.48
CA THR A 15 -5.66 -12.61 3.87
C THR A 15 -4.70 -12.75 5.04
N ALA A 16 -4.51 -13.99 5.46
CA ALA A 16 -3.48 -14.37 6.41
C ALA A 16 -2.14 -13.79 5.93
N PRO A 17 -1.30 -13.23 6.83
CA PRO A 17 0.05 -12.85 6.45
C PRO A 17 0.80 -14.14 6.11
N THR A 18 1.00 -14.40 4.82
CA THR A 18 1.80 -15.54 4.38
C THR A 18 3.23 -15.35 4.85
N ARG A 19 3.57 -15.98 5.97
CA ARG A 19 4.94 -16.21 6.39
C ARG A 19 5.61 -17.08 5.31
N ARG A 20 6.46 -16.46 4.49
CA ARG A 20 7.43 -17.18 3.65
C ARG A 20 8.81 -16.59 3.89
N GLY A 21 9.70 -17.47 4.33
CA GLY A 21 11.09 -17.22 4.67
C GLY A 21 11.98 -16.88 3.46
N PRO A 22 13.31 -16.97 3.62
CA PRO A 22 14.17 -15.82 3.36
C PRO A 22 14.86 -15.85 1.99
N ARG A 23 15.25 -14.64 1.54
CA ARG A 23 16.28 -14.29 0.54
C ARG A 23 15.97 -14.62 -0.93
N SER A 24 15.48 -13.61 -1.65
CA SER A 24 16.19 -13.10 -2.83
C SER A 24 15.61 -11.74 -3.23
N SER A 25 16.50 -10.77 -3.22
CA SER A 25 16.43 -9.44 -3.82
C SER A 25 15.81 -9.45 -5.21
N THR A 26 14.52 -9.18 -5.30
CA THR A 26 13.94 -8.54 -6.49
C THR A 26 13.17 -7.33 -6.01
N VAL A 27 13.64 -6.16 -6.45
CA VAL A 27 13.06 -4.84 -6.22
C VAL A 27 11.72 -4.75 -6.96
N GLY A 28 10.75 -5.60 -6.60
CA GLY A 28 9.47 -5.75 -7.32
C GLY A 28 8.37 -6.47 -6.54
N ALA A 29 8.58 -6.88 -5.28
CA ALA A 29 7.75 -7.83 -4.57
C ALA A 29 6.59 -7.23 -3.73
N LEU A 30 6.06 -6.07 -4.11
CA LEU A 30 4.81 -5.59 -3.51
C LEU A 30 3.63 -6.35 -4.13
N THR A 31 2.75 -6.87 -3.28
CA THR A 31 1.46 -7.41 -3.73
C THR A 31 0.66 -6.31 -4.46
N PRO A 32 -0.34 -6.67 -5.29
CA PRO A 32 -1.17 -5.67 -5.97
C PRO A 32 -1.77 -4.63 -5.00
N ARG A 33 -2.21 -5.09 -3.82
CA ARG A 33 -2.74 -4.21 -2.79
C ARG A 33 -1.69 -3.28 -2.19
N GLU A 34 -0.50 -3.79 -1.92
CA GLU A 34 0.61 -2.99 -1.42
C GLU A 34 1.08 -1.95 -2.42
N ARG A 35 1.04 -2.26 -3.74
CA ARG A 35 1.31 -1.27 -4.79
C ARG A 35 0.31 -0.13 -4.80
N GLN A 36 -1.00 -0.43 -4.67
CA GLN A 36 -2.02 0.61 -4.56
C GLN A 36 -1.76 1.53 -3.36
N ILE A 37 -1.45 0.94 -2.20
CA ILE A 37 -1.17 1.69 -0.97
C ILE A 37 0.11 2.53 -1.12
N ALA A 38 1.19 1.95 -1.65
CA ALA A 38 2.43 2.68 -1.90
C ALA A 38 2.22 3.85 -2.87
N GLY A 39 1.41 3.66 -3.91
CA GLY A 39 1.03 4.72 -4.84
C GLY A 39 0.33 5.89 -4.16
N LEU A 40 -0.68 5.61 -3.31
CA LEU A 40 -1.37 6.65 -2.54
C LEU A 40 -0.45 7.33 -1.52
N VAL A 41 0.47 6.59 -0.90
CA VAL A 41 1.50 7.19 -0.04
C VAL A 41 2.40 8.14 -0.83
N ALA A 42 2.74 7.80 -2.07
CA ALA A 42 3.54 8.65 -2.95
C ALA A 42 2.82 9.95 -3.34
N THR A 43 1.48 9.95 -3.41
CA THR A 43 0.69 11.19 -3.62
C THR A 43 0.54 12.04 -2.35
N GLY A 44 1.10 11.61 -1.21
CA GLY A 44 0.99 12.31 0.07
C GLY A 44 -0.23 11.91 0.91
N ALA A 45 -1.04 10.93 0.47
CA ALA A 45 -2.23 10.52 1.20
C ALA A 45 -1.91 10.03 2.61
N THR A 46 -2.75 10.38 3.57
CA THR A 46 -2.74 9.87 4.94
C THR A 46 -3.36 8.48 5.02
N ASN A 47 -3.11 7.74 6.11
CA ASN A 47 -3.73 6.42 6.32
C ASN A 47 -5.27 6.48 6.37
N LYS A 48 -5.83 7.65 6.73
CA LYS A 48 -7.28 7.89 6.68
C LYS A 48 -7.76 7.99 5.23
N GLU A 49 -7.12 8.82 4.41
CA GLU A 49 -7.49 8.97 3.00
C GLU A 49 -7.27 7.68 2.20
N ILE A 50 -6.22 6.93 2.53
CA ILE A 50 -5.97 5.60 1.96
C ILE A 50 -7.10 4.64 2.33
N ALA A 51 -7.53 4.66 3.60
CA ALA A 51 -8.62 3.83 4.08
C ALA A 51 -9.94 4.17 3.38
N ASP A 52 -10.24 5.46 3.22
CA ASP A 52 -11.43 5.94 2.54
C ASP A 52 -11.41 5.56 1.04
N THR A 53 -10.28 5.79 0.36
CA THR A 53 -10.10 5.50 -1.07
C THR A 53 -10.23 4.02 -1.38
N LEU A 54 -9.67 3.19 -0.49
CA LEU A 54 -9.56 1.75 -0.72
C LEU A 54 -10.62 0.93 0.02
N VAL A 55 -11.57 1.60 0.69
CA VAL A 55 -12.68 1.03 1.47
C VAL A 55 -12.20 -0.03 2.46
N ILE A 56 -11.25 0.37 3.33
CA ILE A 56 -10.71 -0.45 4.43
C ILE A 56 -10.64 0.36 5.71
N SER A 57 -10.33 -0.28 6.84
CA SER A 57 -10.09 0.47 8.08
C SER A 57 -8.76 1.22 8.04
N LYS A 58 -8.68 2.35 8.76
CA LYS A 58 -7.41 3.08 8.99
C LYS A 58 -6.33 2.16 9.56
N ARG A 59 -6.70 1.27 10.48
CA ARG A 59 -5.78 0.29 11.08
C ARG A 59 -5.23 -0.69 10.05
N THR A 60 -6.07 -1.13 9.10
CA THR A 60 -5.64 -1.98 7.99
C THR A 60 -4.66 -1.25 7.08
N ALA A 61 -4.93 0.03 6.77
CA ALA A 61 -3.99 0.85 6.00
C ALA A 61 -2.64 1.02 6.71
N GLU A 62 -2.64 1.31 8.02
CA GLU A 62 -1.44 1.36 8.87
C GLU A 62 -0.62 0.07 8.78
N THR A 63 -1.26 -1.09 9.01
CA THR A 63 -0.60 -2.39 8.95
C THR A 63 0.00 -2.68 7.58
N HIS A 64 -0.68 -2.30 6.50
CA HIS A 64 -0.10 -2.43 5.16
C HIS A 64 1.14 -1.56 4.96
N VAL A 65 1.13 -0.30 5.41
CA VAL A 65 2.32 0.58 5.35
C VAL A 65 3.48 -0.02 6.16
N GLU A 66 3.21 -0.52 7.36
CA GLU A 66 4.19 -1.21 8.21
C GLU A 66 4.80 -2.45 7.54
N HIS A 67 4.02 -3.19 6.74
CA HIS A 67 4.51 -4.34 5.97
C HIS A 67 5.27 -3.94 4.70
N ILE A 68 4.93 -2.82 4.08
CA ILE A 68 5.60 -2.30 2.88
C ILE A 68 7.03 -1.86 3.21
N LEU A 69 7.23 -1.17 4.33
CA LEU A 69 8.53 -0.66 4.76
C LEU A 69 9.67 -1.70 4.67
N PRO A 70 9.61 -2.85 5.39
CA PRO A 70 10.67 -3.85 5.33
C PRO A 70 10.79 -4.52 3.96
N LYS A 71 9.72 -4.60 3.17
CA LYS A 71 9.75 -5.17 1.81
C LYS A 71 10.52 -4.29 0.83
N LEU A 72 10.51 -2.98 1.06
CA LEU A 72 11.24 -1.99 0.26
C LEU A 72 12.61 -1.64 0.85
N GLY A 73 12.99 -2.21 1.99
CA GLY A 73 14.17 -1.75 2.75
C GLY A 73 14.04 -0.32 3.26
N SER A 74 12.81 0.19 3.35
CA SER A 74 12.48 1.54 3.80
C SER A 74 12.27 1.57 5.32
N THR A 75 12.67 2.66 5.96
CA THR A 75 12.49 2.91 7.40
C THR A 75 11.39 3.93 7.69
N ASN A 76 10.96 4.68 6.69
CA ASN A 76 9.87 5.65 6.84
C ASN A 76 8.99 5.77 5.58
N ARG A 77 7.79 6.33 5.77
CA ARG A 77 6.82 6.52 4.69
C ARG A 77 7.33 7.39 3.53
N GLY A 78 8.22 8.34 3.80
CA GLY A 78 8.80 9.20 2.75
C GLY A 78 9.70 8.42 1.79
N GLN A 79 10.39 7.39 2.29
CA GLN A 79 11.16 6.48 1.45
C GLN A 79 10.27 5.60 0.56
N ILE A 80 9.06 5.28 1.00
CA ILE A 80 8.06 4.62 0.12
C ILE A 80 7.71 5.55 -1.05
N SER A 81 7.44 6.83 -0.78
CA SER A 81 7.16 7.83 -1.81
C SER A 81 8.32 7.96 -2.80
N ALA A 82 9.56 8.03 -2.31
CA ALA A 82 10.74 8.08 -3.16
C ALA A 82 10.88 6.84 -4.06
N TRP A 83 10.69 5.64 -3.49
CA TRP A 83 10.75 4.38 -4.23
C TRP A 83 9.71 4.31 -5.36
N VAL A 84 8.49 4.79 -5.14
CA VAL A 84 7.46 4.83 -6.18
C VAL A 84 7.85 5.77 -7.32
N THR A 85 8.36 6.96 -6.99
CA THR A 85 8.83 7.94 -7.98
C THR A 85 10.00 7.41 -8.82
N GLU A 86 10.98 6.76 -8.18
CA GLU A 86 12.11 6.12 -8.87
C GLU A 86 11.64 5.07 -9.87
N ARG A 87 10.62 4.27 -9.52
CA ARG A 87 10.04 3.28 -10.42
C ARG A 87 9.24 3.87 -11.56
N ALA A 88 8.47 4.91 -11.29
CA ALA A 88 7.73 5.63 -12.32
C ALA A 88 8.68 6.27 -13.34
N ALA A 89 9.89 6.67 -12.93
CA ALA A 89 10.95 7.13 -13.82
C ALA A 89 11.66 5.99 -14.57
N ALA A 90 11.75 4.79 -13.97
CA ALA A 90 12.40 3.62 -14.56
C ALA A 90 11.51 2.84 -15.54
N GLU A 91 10.19 3.00 -15.47
CA GLU A 91 9.26 2.53 -16.48
C GLU A 91 9.20 3.60 -17.59
N PRO A 92 9.90 3.44 -18.73
CA PRO A 92 9.77 4.39 -19.83
C PRO A 92 8.28 4.45 -20.22
N PRO A 93 7.73 5.64 -20.53
CA PRO A 93 6.32 5.76 -20.90
C PRO A 93 6.07 4.86 -22.11
N ALA A 94 5.43 3.72 -21.86
CA ALA A 94 5.03 2.75 -22.88
C ALA A 94 3.85 3.32 -23.68
N SER A 95 4.05 4.49 -24.31
CA SER A 95 3.24 5.13 -25.37
C SER A 95 3.79 6.53 -25.65
N ALA A 96 5.08 6.65 -26.00
CA ALA A 96 5.50 7.63 -27.00
C ALA A 96 5.59 6.88 -28.33
N SER A 97 4.44 6.48 -28.87
CA SER A 97 4.29 6.05 -30.26
C SER A 97 3.28 6.99 -30.87
N GLY A 98 3.73 7.73 -31.89
CA GLY A 98 2.94 8.72 -32.61
C GLY A 98 2.05 8.13 -33.69
#